data_AF-A0A6V8LGA5-F1
#
_entry.id   AF-A0A6V8LGA5-F1
#
_cell.length_a   1.000
_cell.length_b   1.000
_cell.length_c   1.000
_cell.angle_alpha   90.00
_cell.angle_beta   90.00
_cell.angle_gamma   90.00
#
_symmetry.space_group_name_H-M   'P 1'
#
loop_
_entity.id
_entity.type
_entity.pdbx_description
1 polymer ?
#
loop_
_entity_poly.entity_id
_entity_poly.type
_entity_poly.pdbx_seq_one_letter_code
_entity_poly.pdbx_strand_id
1 'polypeptide(L)'
;MNPSKEATLGVVLDTTGLAAEVAVQGARLSVIGYVWEPTTELVAVDSDGAVWSCSPSRGTRMLLNSSVDALRRFLDLFEQFFTVTDAPPPATYTAAHMAEKLAAFRRGEIKPAAGGPDNRKARIKQLKKTLHETDRPAVTATWWSTILEQVDDGIL
;
A
#
# COMPACT_ATOMS: atom_id res chain seq x y z
N MET A 1 9.94 -20.60 -10.87
CA MET A 1 9.98 -19.17 -11.25
C MET A 1 8.55 -18.66 -11.13
N ASN A 2 8.25 -17.97 -10.04
CA ASN A 2 6.95 -17.32 -9.83
C ASN A 2 7.28 -16.07 -9.01
N PRO A 3 7.43 -14.89 -9.62
CA PRO A 3 7.35 -13.68 -8.82
C PRO A 3 5.89 -13.62 -8.37
N SER A 4 5.66 -13.71 -7.06
CA SER A 4 4.38 -13.27 -6.51
C SER A 4 4.09 -11.92 -7.14
N LYS A 5 2.97 -11.79 -7.87
CA LYS A 5 2.49 -10.49 -8.34
C LYS A 5 2.35 -9.62 -7.09
N GLU A 6 3.30 -8.72 -6.88
CA GLU A 6 3.37 -7.87 -5.69
C GLU A 6 2.18 -6.92 -5.73
N ALA A 7 1.13 -7.29 -5.02
CA ALA A 7 -0.02 -6.45 -4.79
C ALA A 7 0.35 -5.45 -3.70
N THR A 8 0.71 -4.24 -4.08
CA THR A 8 0.89 -3.15 -3.10
C THR A 8 -0.47 -2.52 -2.82
N LEU A 9 -0.90 -2.54 -1.56
CA LEU A 9 -2.23 -2.06 -1.13
C LEU A 9 -3.39 -2.74 -1.87
N GLY A 10 -3.19 -4.00 -2.29
CA GLY A 10 -4.19 -4.75 -3.04
C GLY A 10 -4.30 -4.38 -4.52
N VAL A 11 -3.56 -3.37 -5.02
CA VAL A 11 -3.56 -3.01 -6.43
C VAL A 11 -2.71 -4.00 -7.22
N VAL A 12 -3.33 -4.61 -8.24
CA VAL A 12 -2.67 -5.57 -9.14
C VAL A 12 -2.76 -5.06 -10.57
N LEU A 13 -1.62 -4.76 -11.18
CA LEU A 13 -1.52 -4.33 -12.58
C LEU A 13 -1.33 -5.54 -13.51
N ASP A 14 -2.37 -6.37 -13.58
CA ASP A 14 -2.44 -7.52 -14.46
C ASP A 14 -3.81 -7.60 -15.12
N THR A 15 -3.81 -7.78 -16.44
CA THR A 15 -5.01 -7.84 -17.26
C THR A 15 -5.40 -9.27 -17.64
N THR A 16 -4.65 -10.28 -17.18
CA THR A 16 -4.91 -11.68 -17.52
C THR A 16 -6.30 -12.11 -17.08
N GLY A 17 -7.16 -12.47 -18.03
CA GLY A 17 -8.54 -12.89 -17.75
C GLY A 17 -9.52 -11.75 -17.46
N LEU A 18 -9.09 -10.48 -17.61
CA LEU A 18 -9.98 -9.33 -17.50
C LEU A 18 -10.56 -8.95 -18.87
N ALA A 19 -11.71 -8.27 -18.85
CA ALA A 19 -12.18 -7.56 -20.03
C ALA A 19 -11.17 -6.46 -20.40
N ALA A 20 -10.92 -6.26 -21.70
CA ALA A 20 -9.97 -5.25 -22.17
C ALA A 20 -10.44 -3.81 -21.89
N GLU A 21 -11.76 -3.61 -21.85
CA GLU A 21 -12.38 -2.31 -21.62
C GLU A 21 -13.53 -2.41 -20.63
N VAL A 22 -13.79 -1.29 -19.95
CA VAL A 22 -14.95 -1.08 -19.09
C VAL A 22 -15.68 0.20 -19.51
N ALA A 23 -17.00 0.14 -19.57
CA ALA A 23 -17.85 1.31 -19.81
C ALA A 23 -18.44 1.78 -18.48
N VAL A 24 -18.13 3.00 -18.05
CA VAL A 24 -18.63 3.58 -16.80
C VAL A 24 -18.86 5.07 -16.97
N GLN A 25 -20.01 5.57 -16.48
CA GLN A 25 -20.43 6.98 -16.61
C GLN A 25 -20.34 7.54 -18.05
N GLY A 26 -20.64 6.70 -19.05
CA GLY A 26 -20.60 7.10 -20.46
C GLY A 26 -19.21 7.16 -21.10
N ALA A 27 -18.14 6.89 -20.34
CA ALA A 27 -16.78 6.77 -20.86
C ALA A 27 -16.38 5.29 -21.04
N ARG A 28 -15.58 5.00 -22.06
CA ARG A 28 -14.87 3.72 -22.20
C ARG A 28 -13.44 3.89 -21.73
N LEU A 29 -13.01 2.98 -20.85
CA LEU A 29 -11.66 2.97 -20.27
C LEU A 29 -11.00 1.64 -20.55
N SER A 30 -9.70 1.65 -20.81
CA SER A 30 -8.89 0.45 -20.99
C SER A 30 -8.50 -0.13 -19.64
N VAL A 31 -8.83 -1.38 -19.37
CA VAL A 31 -8.52 -2.04 -18.09
C VAL A 31 -7.04 -2.37 -18.04
N ILE A 32 -6.39 -2.00 -16.94
CA ILE A 32 -4.97 -2.27 -16.68
C ILE A 32 -4.74 -3.11 -15.41
N GLY A 33 -5.80 -3.44 -14.67
CA GLY A 33 -5.69 -4.18 -13.42
C GLY A 33 -6.96 -4.18 -12.58
N TYR A 34 -6.79 -4.48 -11.30
CA TYR A 34 -7.86 -4.51 -10.30
C TYR A 34 -7.34 -4.19 -8.89
N VAL A 35 -8.26 -3.91 -7.97
CA VAL A 35 -7.98 -3.74 -6.54
C VAL A 35 -8.59 -4.93 -5.78
N TRP A 36 -7.76 -5.68 -5.07
CA TRP A 36 -8.06 -6.92 -4.33
C TRP A 36 -8.61 -8.08 -5.17
N GLU A 37 -9.72 -7.87 -5.88
CA GLU A 37 -10.33 -8.86 -6.75
C GLU A 37 -10.93 -8.22 -8.03
N PRO A 38 -10.82 -8.90 -9.18
CA PRO A 38 -11.32 -8.40 -10.47
C PRO A 38 -12.81 -8.06 -10.54
N THR A 39 -13.62 -8.64 -9.66
CA THR A 39 -15.09 -8.57 -9.71
C THR A 39 -15.66 -7.35 -9.00
N THR A 40 -14.88 -6.69 -8.13
CA THR A 40 -15.37 -5.57 -7.31
C THR A 40 -14.89 -4.22 -7.80
N GLU A 41 -13.60 -4.13 -8.14
CA GLU A 41 -12.95 -2.87 -8.42
C GLU A 41 -11.85 -3.04 -9.47
N LEU A 42 -12.09 -2.49 -10.66
CA LEU A 42 -11.15 -2.52 -11.78
C LEU A 42 -10.31 -1.24 -11.79
N VAL A 43 -9.04 -1.36 -12.15
CA VAL A 43 -8.16 -0.22 -12.43
C VAL A 43 -8.13 -0.04 -13.94
N ALA A 44 -8.51 1.15 -14.42
CA ALA A 44 -8.63 1.43 -15.85
C ALA A 44 -8.09 2.82 -16.21
N VAL A 45 -7.73 3.02 -17.48
CA VAL A 45 -7.12 4.24 -18.01
C VAL A 45 -8.03 4.87 -19.04
N ASP A 46 -8.20 6.20 -19.00
CA ASP A 46 -8.97 6.92 -20.02
C ASP A 46 -8.10 7.35 -21.21
N SER A 47 -8.72 8.01 -22.18
CA SER A 47 -8.02 8.52 -23.38
C SER A 47 -6.96 9.57 -23.07
N ASP A 48 -7.07 10.26 -21.94
CA ASP A 48 -6.14 11.31 -21.52
C ASP A 48 -4.98 10.73 -20.68
N GLY A 49 -5.01 9.42 -20.41
CA GLY A 49 -3.99 8.69 -19.67
C GLY A 49 -4.21 8.68 -18.16
N ALA A 50 -5.30 9.28 -17.65
CA ALA A 50 -5.62 9.26 -16.24
C ALA A 50 -6.12 7.88 -15.81
N VAL A 51 -5.73 7.48 -14.60
CA VAL A 51 -6.05 6.18 -14.02
C VAL A 51 -7.21 6.33 -13.05
N TRP A 52 -8.18 5.43 -13.21
CA TRP A 52 -9.42 5.41 -12.48
C TRP A 52 -9.61 4.07 -11.79
N SER A 53 -10.10 4.12 -10.56
CA SER A 53 -10.78 2.99 -9.96
C SER A 53 -12.22 2.96 -10.45
N CYS A 54 -12.67 1.82 -10.95
CA CYS A 54 -14.00 1.63 -11.53
C CYS A 54 -14.72 0.52 -10.76
N SER A 55 -15.89 0.82 -10.20
CA SER A 55 -16.75 -0.19 -9.58
C SER A 55 -17.82 -0.62 -10.58
N PRO A 56 -17.73 -1.84 -11.17
CA PRO A 56 -18.69 -2.29 -12.17
C PRO A 56 -20.11 -2.42 -11.61
N SER A 57 -20.23 -2.80 -10.34
CA SER A 57 -21.52 -2.98 -9.66
C SER A 57 -22.22 -1.67 -9.32
N ARG A 58 -21.47 -0.61 -9.02
CA ARG A 58 -22.02 0.72 -8.68
C ARG A 58 -22.14 1.64 -9.89
N GLY A 59 -21.49 1.32 -11.01
CA GLY A 59 -21.48 2.17 -12.20
C GLY A 59 -20.78 3.51 -11.96
N THR A 60 -19.86 3.56 -11.00
CA THR A 60 -19.11 4.77 -10.63
C THR A 60 -17.62 4.56 -10.85
N ARG A 61 -16.92 5.66 -11.10
CA ARG A 61 -15.46 5.70 -11.12
C ARG A 61 -14.92 6.81 -10.24
N MET A 62 -13.68 6.64 -9.79
CA MET A 62 -12.95 7.60 -8.97
C MET A 62 -11.53 7.72 -9.48
N LEU A 63 -10.99 8.95 -9.48
CA LEU A 63 -9.60 9.18 -9.87
C LEU A 63 -8.67 8.44 -8.90
N LEU A 64 -7.78 7.61 -9.42
CA LEU A 64 -6.65 7.08 -8.67
C LEU A 64 -5.44 7.97 -8.88
N ASN A 65 -5.03 8.17 -10.14
CA ASN A 65 -3.84 8.94 -10.47
C ASN A 65 -4.01 9.64 -11.81
N SER A 66 -3.28 10.74 -12.01
CA SER A 66 -3.27 11.51 -13.26
C SER A 66 -2.54 10.77 -14.40
N SER A 67 -1.75 9.73 -14.09
CA SER A 67 -1.11 8.87 -15.08
C SER A 67 -0.76 7.48 -14.52
N VAL A 68 -0.51 6.52 -15.41
CA VAL A 68 -0.04 5.16 -15.04
C VAL A 68 1.31 5.22 -14.33
N ASP A 69 2.21 6.11 -14.76
CA ASP A 69 3.53 6.24 -14.13
C ASP A 69 3.43 6.83 -12.73
N ALA A 70 2.51 7.78 -12.50
CA ALA A 70 2.22 8.29 -11.16
C ALA A 70 1.65 7.19 -10.25
N LEU A 71 0.74 6.35 -10.76
CA LEU A 71 0.22 5.19 -10.00
C LEU A 71 1.35 4.24 -9.59
N ARG A 72 2.21 3.83 -10.54
CA ARG A 72 3.36 2.96 -10.24
C ARG A 72 4.26 3.59 -9.18
N ARG A 73 4.54 4.89 -9.32
CA ARG A 73 5.38 5.61 -8.36
C ARG A 73 4.78 5.65 -6.97
N PHE A 74 3.46 5.81 -6.85
CA PHE A 74 2.76 5.73 -5.57
C PHE A 74 2.93 4.34 -4.95
N LEU A 75 2.69 3.28 -5.72
CA LEU A 75 2.85 1.90 -5.25
C LEU A 75 4.28 1.62 -4.77
N ASP A 76 5.30 2.02 -5.53
CA ASP A 76 6.71 1.86 -5.12
C ASP A 76 7.01 2.58 -3.80
N LEU A 77 6.45 3.78 -3.60
CA LEU A 77 6.66 4.56 -2.37
C LEU A 77 6.01 3.91 -1.15
N PHE A 78 4.82 3.33 -1.32
CA PHE A 78 4.16 2.58 -0.26
C PHE A 78 4.89 1.28 0.05
N GLU A 79 5.33 0.55 -0.96
CA GLU A 79 6.14 -0.66 -0.78
C GLU A 79 7.41 -0.34 0.03
N GLN A 80 8.19 0.67 -0.39
CA GLN A 80 9.36 1.15 0.35
C GLN A 80 9.01 1.58 1.79
N PHE A 81 7.85 2.21 1.98
CA PHE A 81 7.40 2.60 3.30
C PHE A 81 7.09 1.38 4.19
N PHE A 82 6.54 0.29 3.67
CA PHE A 82 6.27 -0.90 4.48
C PHE A 82 7.50 -1.80 4.68
N THR A 83 8.42 -1.86 3.70
CA THR A 83 9.65 -2.67 3.77
C THR A 83 10.65 -2.16 4.82
N VAL A 84 10.68 -0.86 5.11
CA VAL A 84 11.56 -0.25 6.13
C VAL A 84 11.01 -0.42 7.56
N THR A 85 10.36 -1.56 7.84
CA THR A 85 9.94 -1.92 9.19
C THR A 85 11.08 -2.68 9.88
N ASP A 86 11.85 -1.98 10.70
CA ASP A 86 12.89 -2.52 11.61
C ASP A 86 12.32 -3.42 12.74
N ALA A 87 11.07 -3.87 12.64
CA ALA A 87 10.51 -4.76 13.64
C ALA A 87 11.17 -6.14 13.47
N PRO A 88 11.98 -6.61 14.45
CA PRO A 88 12.51 -7.96 14.37
C PRO A 88 11.32 -8.92 14.26
N PRO A 89 11.41 -9.96 13.41
CA PRO A 89 10.33 -10.93 13.27
C PRO A 89 9.97 -11.50 14.65
N PRO A 90 8.70 -11.85 14.88
CA PRO A 90 8.27 -12.42 16.15
C PRO A 90 9.15 -13.62 16.48
N ALA A 91 9.99 -13.47 17.51
CA ALA A 91 10.90 -14.52 17.91
C ALA A 91 10.12 -15.59 18.69
N THR A 92 10.01 -16.79 18.12
CA THR A 92 9.48 -17.95 18.84
C THR A 92 10.56 -18.45 19.79
N TYR A 93 10.39 -18.20 21.08
CA TYR A 93 11.29 -18.70 22.11
C TYR A 93 10.81 -20.06 22.62
N THR A 94 11.73 -21.02 22.75
CA THR A 94 11.48 -22.27 23.46
C THR A 94 11.41 -22.01 24.97
N ALA A 95 10.83 -22.94 25.73
CA ALA A 95 10.76 -22.83 27.19
C ALA A 95 12.15 -22.69 27.84
N ALA A 96 13.17 -23.36 27.28
CA ALA A 96 14.56 -23.25 27.72
C ALA A 96 15.13 -21.84 27.47
N HIS A 97 14.90 -21.27 26.28
CA HIS A 97 15.31 -19.89 25.98
C HIS A 97 14.62 -18.86 26.87
N MET A 98 13.34 -19.06 27.21
CA MET A 98 12.63 -18.19 28.14
C MET A 98 13.16 -18.29 29.58
N ALA A 99 13.49 -19.50 30.04
CA ALA A 99 14.08 -19.71 31.36
C ALA A 99 15.46 -19.05 31.48
N GLU A 100 16.29 -19.16 30.44
CA GLU A 100 17.61 -18.52 30.38
C GLU A 100 17.51 -17.00 30.33
N LYS A 101 16.59 -16.47 29.51
CA LYS A 101 16.30 -15.03 29.44
C LYS A 101 15.77 -14.50 30.78
N LEU A 102 14.92 -15.24 31.48
CA LEU A 102 14.43 -14.87 32.80
C LEU A 102 15.55 -14.90 33.86
N ALA A 103 16.48 -15.86 33.77
CA ALA A 103 17.65 -15.91 34.64
C ALA A 103 18.60 -14.73 34.40
N ALA A 104 18.87 -14.38 33.15
CA ALA A 104 19.66 -13.20 32.77
C ALA A 104 18.97 -11.89 33.21
N PHE A 105 17.64 -11.80 33.13
CA PHE A 105 16.88 -10.67 33.66
C PHE A 105 17.04 -10.53 35.18
N ARG A 106 16.92 -11.64 35.92
CA ARG A 106 17.11 -11.68 37.38
C ARG A 106 18.52 -11.30 37.82
N ARG A 107 19.54 -11.60 37.00
CA ARG A 107 20.93 -11.17 37.21
C ARG A 107 21.21 -9.72 36.78
N GLY A 108 20.22 -9.02 36.21
CA GLY A 108 20.37 -7.64 35.74
C GLY A 108 21.17 -7.51 34.43
N GLU A 109 21.39 -8.60 33.72
CA GLU A 109 22.21 -8.66 32.49
C GLU A 109 21.41 -8.23 31.25
N ILE A 110 20.07 -8.30 31.31
CA ILE A 110 19.21 -7.81 30.23
C ILE A 110 18.93 -6.32 30.43
N LYS A 111 19.60 -5.48 29.64
CA LYS A 111 19.15 -4.11 29.42
C LYS A 111 18.07 -4.11 28.34
N PRO A 112 16.91 -3.46 28.55
CA PRO A 112 15.99 -3.18 27.46
C PRO A 112 16.76 -2.50 26.35
N ALA A 113 16.71 -3.04 25.13
CA ALA A 113 17.16 -2.28 23.98
C ALA A 113 16.32 -1.00 24.00
N ALA A 114 16.98 0.16 24.07
CA ALA A 114 16.30 1.41 23.80
C ALA A 114 15.76 1.27 22.38
N GLY A 115 14.45 1.05 22.23
CA GLY A 115 13.81 1.07 20.93
C GLY A 115 14.26 2.37 20.27
N GLY A 116 14.90 2.25 19.09
CA GLY A 116 15.31 3.42 18.34
C GLY A 116 14.13 4.38 18.20
N PRO A 117 14.36 5.70 18.15
CA PRO A 117 13.28 6.66 18.09
C PRO A 117 12.33 6.29 16.95
N ASP A 118 11.04 6.12 17.29
CA ASP A 118 9.99 5.84 16.34
C ASP A 118 9.92 7.00 15.32
N ASN A 119 10.64 6.82 14.21
CA ASN A 119 10.70 7.80 13.13
C ASN A 119 9.50 7.69 12.19
N ARG A 120 8.51 6.84 12.51
CA ARG A 120 7.33 6.60 11.68
C ARG A 120 6.63 7.90 11.33
N LYS A 121 6.39 8.79 12.30
CA LYS A 121 5.76 10.10 12.04
C LYS A 121 6.53 10.94 11.02
N ALA A 122 7.87 10.96 11.11
CA ALA A 122 8.71 11.67 10.16
C ALA A 122 8.67 11.03 8.76
N ARG A 123 8.66 9.69 8.71
CA ARG A 123 8.54 8.92 7.47
C ARG A 123 7.18 9.12 6.80
N ILE A 124 6.08 9.14 7.55
CA ILE A 124 4.74 9.43 7.04
C ILE A 124 4.70 10.84 6.45
N LYS A 125 5.27 11.83 7.16
CA LYS A 125 5.35 13.21 6.66
C LYS A 125 6.13 13.27 5.34
N GLN A 126 7.24 12.55 5.23
CA GLN A 126 8.01 12.48 4.00
C GLN A 126 7.23 11.79 2.88
N LEU A 127 6.56 10.66 3.17
CA LEU A 127 5.72 9.94 2.22
C LEU A 127 4.64 10.87 1.64
N LYS A 128 3.85 11.51 2.51
CA LYS A 128 2.81 12.46 2.10
C LYS A 128 3.33 13.60 1.22
N LYS A 129 4.49 14.15 1.57
CA LYS A 129 5.15 15.18 0.77
C LYS A 129 5.49 14.66 -0.62
N THR A 130 6.18 13.53 -0.72
CA THR A 130 6.59 12.94 -2.00
C THR A 130 5.39 12.58 -2.88
N LEU A 131 4.31 12.01 -2.30
CA LEU A 131 3.09 11.71 -3.03
C LEU A 131 2.44 12.97 -3.60
N HIS A 132 2.40 14.05 -2.82
CA HIS A 132 1.85 15.34 -3.27
C HIS A 132 2.68 15.99 -4.38
N GLU A 133 4.00 15.86 -4.32
CA GLU A 133 4.91 16.32 -5.39
C GLU A 133 4.78 15.46 -6.66
N THR A 134 4.45 14.18 -6.51
CA THR A 134 4.29 13.24 -7.63
C THR A 134 2.96 13.42 -8.35
N ASP A 135 1.85 13.51 -7.60
CA ASP A 135 0.49 13.59 -8.15
C ASP A 135 -0.48 14.22 -7.15
N ARG A 136 -0.48 15.56 -7.12
CA ARG A 136 -1.34 16.34 -6.20
C ARG A 136 -2.83 16.02 -6.32
N PRO A 137 -3.43 15.93 -7.53
CA PRO A 137 -4.84 15.55 -7.68
C PRO A 137 -5.17 14.20 -7.02
N ALA A 138 -4.30 13.21 -7.18
CA ALA A 138 -4.48 11.87 -6.60
C ALA A 138 -4.53 11.87 -5.08
N VAL A 139 -3.66 12.64 -4.42
CA VAL A 139 -3.61 12.71 -2.94
C VAL A 139 -4.93 13.23 -2.34
N THR A 140 -5.62 14.10 -3.06
CA THR A 140 -6.93 14.63 -2.64
C THR A 140 -8.11 13.74 -3.03
N ALA A 141 -7.87 12.69 -3.81
CA ALA A 141 -8.91 11.73 -4.17
C ALA A 141 -9.24 10.80 -2.99
N THR A 142 -10.50 10.39 -2.89
CA THR A 142 -11.02 9.67 -1.72
C THR A 142 -10.31 8.35 -1.45
N TRP A 143 -9.80 7.68 -2.50
CA TRP A 143 -9.10 6.40 -2.34
C TRP A 143 -7.78 6.60 -1.57
N TRP A 144 -6.89 7.46 -2.07
CA TRP A 144 -5.60 7.72 -1.42
C TRP A 144 -5.76 8.45 -0.09
N SER A 145 -6.76 9.32 0.07
CA SER A 145 -7.01 9.97 1.36
C SER A 145 -7.32 8.94 2.45
N THR A 146 -8.10 7.92 2.12
CA THR A 146 -8.45 6.82 3.05
C THR A 146 -7.21 6.00 3.42
N ILE A 147 -6.37 5.64 2.44
CA ILE A 147 -5.11 4.91 2.71
C ILE A 147 -4.19 5.74 3.61
N LEU A 148 -4.07 7.05 3.35
CA LEU A 148 -3.21 7.93 4.15
C LEU A 148 -3.71 8.11 5.58
N GLU A 149 -5.03 8.11 5.80
CA GLU A 149 -5.65 8.09 7.13
C GLU A 149 -5.30 6.80 7.87
N GLN A 150 -5.45 5.64 7.22
CA GLN A 150 -5.09 4.35 7.82
C GLN A 150 -3.59 4.25 8.19
N VAL A 151 -2.72 4.82 7.37
CA VAL A 151 -1.27 4.91 7.66
C VAL A 151 -1.01 5.84 8.86
N ASP A 152 -1.70 6.98 8.96
CA ASP A 152 -1.60 7.87 10.12
C ASP A 152 -2.06 7.19 11.42
N ASP A 153 -3.16 6.44 11.35
CA ASP A 153 -3.75 5.73 12.48
C ASP A 153 -2.94 4.49 12.89
N GLY A 154 -1.94 4.10 12.09
CA GLY A 154 -1.12 2.91 12.32
C GLY A 154 -1.85 1.60 12.09
N ILE A 155 -2.93 1.63 11.29
CA ILE A 155 -3.67 0.45 10.85
C ILE A 155 -2.89 -0.27 9.74
N LEU A 156 -2.25 0.51 8.85
CA LEU A 156 -1.34 0.04 7.81
C LEU A 156 0.13 0.29 8.18
#